data_AF-Q6ML21-F1
#
_entry.id   AF-Q6ML21-F1
#
_cell.length_a   1.000
_cell.length_b   1.000
_cell.length_c   1.000
_cell.angle_alpha   90.00
_cell.angle_beta   90.00
_cell.angle_gamma   90.00
#
_symmetry.space_group_name_H-M   'P 1'
#
loop_
_entity.id
_entity.type
_entity.pdbx_description
1 polymer ?
#
loop_
_entity_poly.entity_id
_entity_poly.type
_entity_poly.pdbx_seq_one_letter_code
_entity_poly.pdbx_strand_id
1 'polypeptide(L)'
;MGAKKKTEIICRCNNVSRETIEQAIKNGATTLNDIFDTTSAGVGPCGGSCRRKLGPLLDYYLKNGTFPDKITEDLSGKAPAPQKKDT
;
A
#
# COMPACT_ATOMS: atom_id res chain seq x y z
N MET A 1 9.48 18.17 12.88
CA MET A 1 9.20 18.03 11.43
C MET A 1 8.28 16.84 11.25
N GLY A 2 6.96 17.04 11.21
CA GLY A 2 5.97 15.97 11.32
C GLY A 2 5.05 15.84 10.09
N ALA A 3 5.05 14.65 9.50
CA ALA A 3 3.95 13.99 8.78
C ALA A 3 3.09 14.81 7.79
N LYS A 4 3.52 14.89 6.52
CA LYS A 4 2.62 15.15 5.38
C LYS A 4 2.61 13.96 4.42
N LYS A 5 1.89 12.88 4.74
CA LYS A 5 1.77 11.69 3.85
C LYS A 5 0.39 11.04 3.78
N LYS A 6 -0.63 11.59 4.46
CA LYS A 6 -1.99 11.02 4.46
C LYS A 6 -2.73 11.14 3.12
N THR A 7 -2.29 12.05 2.25
CA THR A 7 -2.95 12.33 0.96
C THR A 7 -2.40 11.52 -0.22
N GLU A 8 -1.44 10.62 -0.01
CA GLU A 8 -0.90 9.79 -1.09
C GLU A 8 -1.97 8.84 -1.65
N ILE A 9 -2.20 8.87 -2.96
CA ILE A 9 -3.12 7.94 -3.63
C ILE A 9 -2.40 6.62 -3.94
N ILE A 10 -2.89 5.52 -3.36
CA ILE A 10 -2.33 4.17 -3.52
C ILE A 10 -2.97 3.46 -4.71
N CYS A 11 -4.29 3.46 -4.78
CA CYS A 11 -5.04 2.92 -5.92
C CYS A 11 -5.54 4.07 -6.78
N ARG A 12 -4.93 4.30 -7.94
CA ARG A 12 -5.31 5.42 -8.81
C ARG A 12 -6.66 5.20 -9.50
N CYS A 13 -6.95 3.98 -9.94
CA CYS A 13 -8.18 3.69 -10.68
C CYS A 13 -9.44 3.79 -9.81
N ASN A 14 -9.35 3.41 -8.54
CA ASN A 14 -10.47 3.54 -7.59
C ASN A 14 -10.30 4.74 -6.65
N ASN A 15 -9.34 5.61 -6.94
CA ASN A 15 -9.03 6.82 -6.15
C ASN A 15 -8.90 6.59 -4.63
N VAL A 16 -8.24 5.48 -4.23
CA VAL A 16 -8.07 5.11 -2.83
C VAL A 16 -6.78 5.68 -2.26
N SER A 17 -6.90 6.46 -1.19
CA SER A 17 -5.78 7.07 -0.48
C SER A 17 -5.11 6.11 0.50
N ARG A 18 -3.86 6.42 0.85
CA ARG A 18 -3.09 5.73 1.89
C ARG A 18 -3.85 5.72 3.22
N GLU A 19 -4.43 6.86 3.60
CA GLU A 19 -5.22 6.95 4.83
C GLU A 19 -6.38 5.94 4.83
N THR A 20 -7.08 5.77 3.70
CA THR A 20 -8.19 4.80 3.60
C THR A 20 -7.70 3.37 3.87
N ILE A 21 -6.54 3.00 3.31
CA ILE A 21 -5.93 1.68 3.55
C ILE A 21 -5.52 1.52 5.02
N GLU A 22 -4.86 2.52 5.60
CA GLU A 22 -4.43 2.49 6.99
C GLU A 22 -5.61 2.38 7.96
N GLN A 23 -6.73 3.05 7.67
CA GLN A 23 -7.96 2.94 8.45
C GLN A 23 -8.57 1.55 8.33
N ALA A 24 -8.63 0.96 7.13
CA ALA A 24 -9.12 -0.41 6.96
C ALA A 24 -8.32 -1.42 7.80
N ILE A 25 -6.98 -1.29 7.79
CA ILE A 25 -6.09 -2.13 8.59
C ILE A 25 -6.33 -1.92 10.09
N LYS A 26 -6.44 -0.66 10.56
CA LYS A 26 -6.76 -0.34 11.96
C LYS A 26 -8.13 -0.87 12.40
N ASN A 27 -9.08 -0.94 11.47
CA ASN A 27 -10.43 -1.47 11.71
C ASN A 27 -10.49 -3.01 11.69
N GLY A 28 -9.35 -3.69 11.48
CA GLY A 28 -9.26 -5.14 11.61
C GLY A 28 -8.99 -5.89 10.31
N ALA A 29 -8.71 -5.22 9.19
CA ALA A 29 -8.26 -5.92 7.99
C ALA A 29 -6.89 -6.58 8.23
N THR A 30 -6.85 -7.91 8.17
CA THR A 30 -5.63 -8.71 8.44
C THR A 30 -5.13 -9.44 7.19
N THR A 31 -5.92 -9.44 6.12
CA THR A 31 -5.56 -10.01 4.82
C THR A 31 -5.69 -8.97 3.70
N LEU A 32 -5.04 -9.24 2.56
CA LEU A 32 -5.20 -8.40 1.37
C LEU A 32 -6.64 -8.39 0.87
N ASN A 33 -7.35 -9.52 0.94
CA ASN A 33 -8.76 -9.58 0.56
C ASN A 33 -9.61 -8.65 1.42
N ASP A 34 -9.41 -8.63 2.75
CA ASP A 34 -10.13 -7.71 3.63
C ASP A 34 -9.94 -6.25 3.19
N ILE A 35 -8.72 -5.87 2.80
CA ILE A 35 -8.43 -4.53 2.27
C ILE A 35 -9.18 -4.30 0.95
N PHE A 36 -9.24 -5.29 0.07
CA PHE A 36 -9.93 -5.16 -1.22
C PHE A 36 -11.44 -5.00 -1.04
N ASP A 37 -12.05 -5.85 -0.20
CA ASP A 37 -13.48 -5.81 0.12
C ASP A 37 -13.86 -4.50 0.82
N THR A 38 -13.05 -4.00 1.75
CA THR A 38 -13.37 -2.80 2.53
C THR A 38 -13.08 -1.48 1.81
N THR A 39 -12.08 -1.43 0.93
CA THR A 39 -11.61 -0.18 0.31
C THR A 39 -11.79 -0.11 -1.19
N SER A 40 -12.15 -1.21 -1.84
CA SER A 40 -12.08 -1.39 -3.30
C SER A 40 -10.68 -1.23 -3.90
N ALA A 41 -9.62 -1.05 -3.11
CA ALA A 41 -8.27 -1.06 -3.65
C ALA A 41 -7.92 -2.47 -4.15
N GLY A 42 -6.98 -2.57 -5.10
CA GLY A 42 -6.54 -3.86 -5.62
C GLY A 42 -7.52 -4.54 -6.58
N VAL A 43 -8.75 -4.05 -6.77
CA VAL A 43 -9.67 -4.51 -7.81
C VAL A 43 -9.83 -3.47 -8.92
N GLY A 44 -10.36 -3.84 -10.09
CA GLY A 44 -10.66 -2.89 -11.18
C GLY A 44 -9.88 -3.11 -12.48
N PRO A 45 -10.15 -2.28 -13.50
CA PRO A 45 -9.72 -2.53 -14.89
C PRO A 45 -8.21 -2.48 -15.10
N CYS A 46 -7.45 -1.92 -14.15
CA CYS A 46 -5.99 -1.88 -14.19
C CYS A 46 -5.32 -3.17 -13.67
N GLY A 47 -6.10 -4.21 -13.36
CA GLY A 47 -5.58 -5.50 -12.89
C GLY A 47 -5.00 -5.47 -11.47
N GLY A 48 -5.32 -4.43 -10.67
CA GLY A 48 -4.85 -4.35 -9.29
C GLY A 48 -3.37 -4.01 -9.15
N SER A 49 -2.82 -3.17 -10.02
CA SER A 49 -1.41 -2.76 -9.99
C SER A 49 -0.95 -2.11 -8.68
N CYS A 50 -1.86 -1.70 -7.79
CA CYS A 50 -1.54 -1.22 -6.44
C CYS A 50 -1.30 -2.33 -5.41
N ARG A 51 -1.64 -3.61 -5.70
CA ARG A 51 -1.48 -4.74 -4.75
C ARG A 51 -0.05 -4.91 -4.23
N ARG A 52 0.94 -4.65 -5.09
CA ARG A 52 2.39 -4.59 -4.78
C ARG A 52 2.78 -3.58 -3.68
N LYS A 53 1.94 -2.58 -3.41
CA LYS A 53 2.09 -1.64 -2.29
C LYS A 53 1.38 -2.11 -1.03
N LEU A 54 0.22 -2.74 -1.20
CA LEU A 54 -0.67 -3.14 -0.10
C LEU A 54 -0.07 -4.28 0.73
N GLY A 55 0.57 -5.26 0.07
CA GLY A 55 1.20 -6.40 0.74
C GLY A 55 2.26 -5.97 1.76
N PRO A 56 3.31 -5.25 1.35
CA PRO A 56 4.34 -4.76 2.27
C PRO A 56 3.79 -3.85 3.36
N LEU A 57 2.81 -3.00 3.05
CA LEU A 57 2.19 -2.11 4.03
C LEU A 57 1.44 -2.87 5.13
N LEU A 58 0.64 -3.87 4.75
CA LEU A 58 -0.09 -4.73 5.67
C LEU A 58 0.88 -5.57 6.52
N ASP A 59 1.85 -6.23 5.88
CA ASP A 59 2.86 -7.04 6.58
C ASP A 59 3.64 -6.22 7.62
N TYR A 60 4.06 -5.00 7.25
CA TYR A 60 4.73 -4.11 8.17
C TYR A 60 3.85 -3.78 9.39
N TYR A 61 2.57 -3.47 9.18
CA TYR A 61 1.66 -3.17 10.27
C TYR A 61 1.43 -4.39 11.18
N LEU A 62 1.21 -5.57 10.62
CA LEU A 62 1.01 -6.80 11.39
C LEU A 62 2.24 -7.17 12.24
N LYS A 63 3.45 -6.85 11.76
CA LYS A 63 4.70 -7.11 12.49
C LYS A 63 5.03 -6.04 13.53
N ASN A 64 4.77 -4.77 13.25
CA ASN A 64 5.27 -3.64 14.05
C ASN A 64 4.19 -2.86 14.79
N GLY A 65 2.90 -3.10 14.49
CA GLY A 65 1.77 -2.32 15.02
C GLY A 65 1.73 -0.85 14.57
N THR A 66 2.58 -0.46 13.63
CA THR A 66 2.73 0.92 13.13
C THR A 66 2.83 0.94 11.61
N PHE A 67 2.71 2.10 10.98
CA PHE A 67 2.84 2.24 9.52
C PHE A 67 4.21 2.84 9.15
N PRO A 68 4.85 2.38 8.07
CA PRO A 68 6.15 2.88 7.66
C PRO A 68 6.01 4.30 7.09
N ASP A 69 7.03 5.13 7.26
CA ASP A 69 6.98 6.49 6.75
C ASP A 69 6.86 6.52 5.21
N LYS A 70 7.50 5.59 4.49
CA LYS A 70 7.43 5.47 3.04
C LYS A 70 6.91 4.08 2.67
N ILE A 71 6.07 4.00 1.65
CA ILE A 71 5.59 2.72 1.12
C ILE A 71 6.66 2.16 0.17
N THR A 72 7.09 0.94 0.42
CA THR A 72 7.92 0.15 -0.48
C THR A 72 7.03 -0.73 -1.35
N GLU A 73 7.42 -0.91 -2.61
CA GLU A 73 6.72 -1.80 -3.54
C GLU A 73 7.44 -3.14 -3.59
N ASP A 74 6.72 -4.24 -3.43
CA ASP A 74 7.28 -5.55 -3.75
C ASP A 74 7.41 -5.67 -5.27
N LEU A 75 8.65 -5.84 -5.73
CA LEU A 75 9.01 -6.00 -7.14
C LEU A 75 9.35 -7.45 -7.50
N SER A 76 9.18 -8.39 -6.58
CA SER A 76 9.49 -9.80 -6.80
C SER A 76 8.68 -10.34 -7.98
N GLY A 77 9.33 -10.51 -9.13
CA GLY A 77 8.71 -10.91 -10.40
C GLY A 77 8.91 -9.96 -11.59
N LYS A 78 9.48 -8.77 -11.38
CA LYS A 78 10.00 -7.90 -12.46
C LYS A 78 11.44 -7.55 -12.12
N ALA A 79 12.35 -7.65 -13.10
CA ALA A 79 13.74 -7.23 -12.89
C ALA A 79 13.76 -5.84 -12.21
N PRO A 80 14.50 -5.66 -11.10
CA PRO A 80 14.54 -4.39 -10.41
C PRO A 80 14.99 -3.33 -11.41
N ALA A 81 14.22 -2.25 -11.53
CA ALA A 81 14.72 -1.06 -12.22
C ALA A 81 16.06 -0.68 -11.56
N PRO A 82 17.11 -0.36 -12.32
CA PRO A 82 18.41 -0.05 -11.75
C PRO A 82 18.23 1.04 -10.70
N GLN A 83 18.53 0.68 -9.46
CA GLN A 83 18.53 1.60 -8.33
C GLN A 83 19.54 2.68 -8.69
N LYS A 84 19.07 3.87 -9.09
CA LYS A 84 19.96 5.03 -9.17
C LYS A 84 20.40 5.30 -7.73
N LYS A 85 21.61 4.86 -7.41
CA LYS A 85 22.34 5.34 -6.23
C LYS A 85 22.48 6.84 -6.44
N ASP A 86 21.86 7.60 -5.55
CA ASP A 86 22.04 9.05 -5.46
C ASP A 86 23.54 9.26 -5.16
N THR A 87 24.28 9.69 -6.18
CA THR A 87 25.69 10.13 -6.13
C THR A 87 25.68 11.64 -6.24
#